data_AF-A0A2G9RE73-F1
#
_entry.id   AF-A0A2G9RE73-F1
#
_cell.length_a   1.000
_cell.length_b   1.000
_cell.length_c   1.000
_cell.angle_alpha   90.00
_cell.angle_beta   90.00
_cell.angle_gamma   90.00
#
_symmetry.space_group_name_H-M   'P 1'
#
loop_
_entity.id
_entity.type
_entity.pdbx_description
1 polymer ?
#
loop_
_entity_poly.entity_id
_entity_poly.type
_entity_poly.pdbx_seq_one_letter_code
_entity_poly.pdbx_strand_id
1 'polypeptide(L)'
;MAKKRQLTVEDRQTIVDLKREGLSCREIAKKVQVSVNAVSYTVKRHSETGGNWDRNRSGRPKATTKMEDKFLRITSRRNEQLTAQELRAQLNLGRHKQVSLSTVNRRLHAAGLSSLVSAGRPLPKVQTKKKKKVEPSLKVQMKKNKKKVEEPLLKVQMKKKKPLLRVQEEEEEPFLNVQVVELEEEEEEEEGEKEKKRLGHAVQT
;
A
#
# COMPACT_ATOMS: atom_id res chain seq x y z
N MET A 1 34.41 -8.04 -11.86
CA MET A 1 34.58 -8.16 -13.32
C MET A 1 34.62 -6.78 -13.94
N ALA A 2 35.57 -6.50 -14.84
CA ALA A 2 35.67 -5.21 -15.51
C ALA A 2 34.56 -5.02 -16.56
N LYS A 3 34.05 -3.79 -16.67
CA LYS A 3 33.03 -3.43 -17.66
C LYS A 3 33.68 -3.43 -19.05
N LYS A 4 33.20 -4.28 -19.97
CA LYS A 4 33.60 -4.25 -21.38
C LYS A 4 32.92 -3.07 -22.09
N ARG A 5 33.61 -2.48 -23.08
CA ARG A 5 33.05 -1.45 -23.97
C ARG A 5 31.76 -1.97 -24.62
N GLN A 6 30.72 -1.15 -24.57
CA GLN A 6 29.47 -1.43 -25.28
C GLN A 6 29.57 -0.89 -26.71
N LEU A 7 28.91 -1.57 -27.64
CA LEU A 7 28.84 -1.15 -29.03
C LEU A 7 27.92 0.07 -29.16
N THR A 8 28.43 1.15 -29.74
CA THR A 8 27.64 2.37 -29.98
C THR A 8 26.62 2.13 -31.07
N VAL A 9 25.69 3.07 -31.24
CA VAL A 9 24.68 2.99 -32.30
C VAL A 9 25.35 3.11 -33.67
N GLU A 10 26.39 3.95 -33.81
CA GLU A 10 27.13 4.09 -35.07
C GLU A 10 27.90 2.80 -35.41
N ASP A 11 28.57 2.18 -34.43
CA ASP A 11 29.27 0.91 -34.62
C ASP A 11 28.31 -0.21 -35.09
N ARG A 12 27.06 -0.22 -34.59
CA ARG A 12 26.04 -1.20 -35.03
C ARG A 12 25.54 -0.89 -36.44
N GLN A 13 25.38 0.39 -36.77
CA GLN A 13 24.94 0.82 -38.09
C GLN A 13 25.97 0.47 -39.15
N THR A 14 27.25 0.77 -38.91
CA THR A 14 28.35 0.37 -39.80
C THR A 14 28.42 -1.15 -39.99
N ILE A 15 28.19 -1.95 -38.95
CA ILE A 15 28.09 -3.41 -39.08
C ILE A 15 26.95 -3.84 -40.02
N VAL A 16 25.78 -3.22 -39.87
CA VAL A 16 24.62 -3.52 -40.72
C VAL A 16 24.88 -3.13 -42.18
N ASP A 17 25.49 -1.97 -42.41
CA ASP A 17 25.76 -1.48 -43.76
C ASP A 17 26.83 -2.33 -44.45
N LEU A 18 27.93 -2.65 -43.77
CA LEU A 18 28.94 -3.60 -44.28
C LEU A 18 28.35 -4.99 -44.54
N LYS A 19 27.35 -5.41 -43.75
CA LYS A 19 26.67 -6.67 -44.00
C LYS A 19 25.78 -6.63 -45.23
N ARG A 20 25.14 -5.49 -45.51
CA ARG A 20 24.35 -5.25 -46.73
C ARG A 20 25.23 -5.23 -47.98
N GLU A 21 26.46 -4.73 -47.87
CA GLU A 21 27.48 -4.79 -48.93
C GLU A 21 27.98 -6.22 -49.22
N GLY A 22 27.58 -7.23 -48.44
CA GLY A 22 27.90 -8.63 -48.68
C GLY A 22 29.16 -9.13 -47.96
N LEU A 23 29.78 -8.33 -47.08
CA LEU A 23 30.98 -8.76 -46.36
C LEU A 23 30.70 -9.92 -45.38
N SER A 24 31.71 -10.74 -45.17
CA SER A 24 31.65 -11.80 -44.16
C SER A 24 31.73 -11.22 -42.74
N CYS A 25 31.12 -11.89 -41.76
CA CYS A 25 31.15 -11.44 -40.37
C CYS A 25 32.59 -11.31 -39.81
N ARG A 26 33.53 -12.11 -40.32
CA ARG A 26 34.93 -12.09 -39.90
C ARG A 26 35.67 -10.85 -40.42
N GLU A 27 35.39 -10.42 -41.65
CA GLU A 27 35.95 -9.19 -42.22
C GLU A 27 35.39 -7.95 -41.52
N ILE A 28 34.07 -7.94 -41.29
CA ILE A 28 33.39 -6.87 -40.56
C ILE A 28 33.99 -6.72 -39.15
N ALA A 29 34.19 -7.83 -38.45
CA ALA A 29 34.80 -7.83 -37.12
C ALA A 29 36.21 -7.22 -37.10
N LYS A 30 37.03 -7.50 -38.13
CA LYS A 30 38.37 -6.91 -38.27
C LYS A 30 38.30 -5.40 -38.56
N LYS A 31 37.38 -4.97 -39.43
CA LYS A 31 37.20 -3.55 -39.79
C LYS A 31 36.73 -2.70 -38.60
N VAL A 32 35.72 -3.18 -37.87
CA VAL A 32 35.10 -2.46 -36.74
C VAL A 32 35.82 -2.72 -35.41
N GLN A 33 36.82 -3.62 -35.40
CA GLN A 33 37.58 -4.04 -34.21
C GLN A 33 36.71 -4.58 -33.08
N VAL A 34 35.77 -5.47 -33.44
CA VAL A 34 34.81 -6.10 -32.52
C VAL A 34 34.92 -7.61 -32.59
N SER A 35 34.35 -8.33 -31.63
CA SER A 35 34.30 -9.78 -31.71
C SER A 35 33.32 -10.25 -32.80
N VAL A 36 33.63 -11.37 -33.46
CA VAL A 36 32.76 -11.98 -34.48
C VAL A 36 31.36 -12.28 -33.90
N ASN A 37 31.30 -12.67 -32.62
CA ASN A 37 30.02 -12.92 -31.94
C ASN A 37 29.19 -11.64 -31.81
N ALA A 38 29.81 -10.48 -31.52
CA ALA A 38 29.11 -9.20 -31.46
C ALA A 38 28.53 -8.81 -32.83
N VAL A 39 29.27 -9.04 -33.92
CA VAL A 39 28.79 -8.83 -35.30
C VAL A 39 27.59 -9.73 -35.59
N SER A 40 27.72 -11.04 -35.36
CA SER A 40 26.66 -12.02 -35.60
C SER A 40 25.39 -11.68 -34.82
N TYR A 41 25.54 -11.36 -33.53
CA TYR A 41 24.43 -10.93 -32.68
C TYR A 41 23.77 -9.65 -33.21
N THR A 42 24.56 -8.64 -33.59
CA THR A 42 24.04 -7.36 -34.10
C THR A 42 23.24 -7.54 -35.39
N VAL A 43 23.78 -8.32 -36.35
CA VAL A 43 23.09 -8.61 -37.62
C VAL A 43 21.78 -9.35 -37.37
N LYS A 44 21.80 -10.41 -36.56
CA LYS A 44 20.59 -11.18 -36.21
C LYS A 44 19.54 -10.30 -35.54
N ARG A 45 19.97 -9.47 -34.59
CA ARG A 45 19.10 -8.55 -33.86
C ARG A 45 18.45 -7.51 -34.76
N HIS A 46 19.23 -6.96 -35.69
CA HIS A 46 18.74 -6.01 -36.67
C HIS A 46 17.74 -6.68 -37.63
N SER A 47 17.98 -7.92 -38.08
CA SER A 47 16.99 -8.64 -38.90
C SER A 47 15.68 -8.93 -38.16
N GLU A 48 15.72 -9.14 -36.85
CA GLU A 48 14.52 -9.42 -36.04
C GLU A 48 13.71 -8.15 -35.69
N THR A 49 14.39 -7.02 -35.43
CA THR A 49 13.75 -5.81 -34.85
C THR A 49 13.75 -4.62 -35.81
N GLY A 50 14.65 -4.58 -36.79
CA GLY A 50 14.88 -3.42 -37.67
C GLY A 50 15.53 -2.22 -36.98
N GLY A 51 15.91 -2.33 -35.70
CA GLY A 51 16.43 -1.23 -34.89
C GLY A 51 17.80 -1.51 -34.27
N ASN A 52 18.61 -0.45 -34.13
CA ASN A 52 19.98 -0.53 -33.59
C ASN A 52 20.13 0.00 -32.16
N TRP A 53 19.05 0.53 -31.58
CA TRP A 53 19.04 1.05 -30.22
C TRP A 53 19.01 -0.07 -29.18
N ASP A 54 19.53 0.24 -27.99
CA ASP A 54 19.39 -0.64 -26.84
C ASP A 54 17.94 -0.70 -26.39
N ARG A 55 17.47 -1.91 -26.06
CA ARG A 55 16.14 -2.08 -25.47
C ARG A 55 16.16 -1.62 -24.01
N ASN A 56 15.10 -0.93 -23.60
CA ASN A 56 14.85 -0.66 -22.20
C ASN A 56 14.84 -1.98 -21.43
N ARG A 57 15.61 -2.05 -20.36
CA ARG A 57 15.59 -3.20 -19.45
C ARG A 57 14.30 -3.13 -18.64
N SER A 58 13.60 -4.25 -18.50
CA SER A 58 12.37 -4.35 -17.69
C SER A 58 12.59 -4.06 -16.20
N GLY A 59 13.84 -4.12 -15.73
CA GLY A 59 14.18 -3.93 -14.33
C GLY A 59 13.67 -5.07 -13.45
N ARG A 60 13.81 -4.90 -12.13
CA ARG A 60 13.30 -5.87 -11.16
C ARG A 60 11.80 -5.64 -10.95
N PRO A 61 10.95 -6.69 -10.99
CA PRO A 61 9.54 -6.53 -10.69
C PRO A 61 9.35 -5.97 -9.28
N LYS A 62 8.35 -5.11 -9.16
CA LYS A 62 7.98 -4.47 -7.90
C LYS A 62 7.42 -5.52 -6.94
N ALA A 63 7.68 -5.33 -5.64
CA ALA A 63 7.08 -6.16 -4.61
C ALA A 63 5.56 -5.93 -4.51
N THR A 64 5.10 -4.70 -4.74
CA THR A 64 3.67 -4.36 -4.68
C THR A 64 3.03 -4.25 -6.06
N THR A 65 1.75 -4.60 -6.14
CA THR A 65 0.93 -4.50 -7.35
C THR A 65 0.37 -3.08 -7.53
N LYS A 66 -0.18 -2.77 -8.72
CA LYS A 66 -0.83 -1.47 -8.98
C LYS A 66 -2.06 -1.25 -8.09
N MET A 67 -2.80 -2.32 -7.79
CA MET A 67 -3.99 -2.26 -6.93
C MET A 67 -3.62 -2.01 -5.47
N GLU A 68 -2.56 -2.65 -4.98
CA GLU A 68 -2.00 -2.39 -3.66
C GLU A 68 -1.49 -0.95 -3.51
N ASP A 69 -0.77 -0.43 -4.51
CA ASP A 69 -0.33 0.97 -4.52
C ASP A 69 -1.54 1.93 -4.50
N LYS A 70 -2.64 1.57 -5.18
CA LYS A 70 -3.90 2.33 -5.16
C LYS A 70 -4.59 2.27 -3.79
N PHE A 71 -4.63 1.09 -3.16
CA PHE A 71 -5.13 0.92 -1.79
C PHE A 71 -4.36 1.82 -0.82
N LEU A 72 -3.03 1.74 -0.82
CA LEU A 72 -2.18 2.58 0.05
C LEU A 72 -2.47 4.07 -0.15
N ARG A 73 -2.62 4.52 -1.40
CA ARG A 73 -2.92 5.93 -1.72
C ARG A 73 -4.29 6.36 -1.21
N ILE A 74 -5.31 5.52 -1.38
CA ILE A 74 -6.69 5.84 -1.00
C ILE A 74 -6.83 5.82 0.53
N THR A 75 -6.36 4.76 1.17
CA THR A 75 -6.48 4.57 2.63
C THR A 75 -5.71 5.66 3.39
N SER A 76 -4.49 5.99 2.94
CA SER A 76 -3.70 7.07 3.54
C SER A 76 -4.32 8.45 3.37
N ARG A 77 -5.01 8.71 2.25
CA ARG A 77 -5.71 9.99 2.04
C ARG A 77 -7.01 10.11 2.83
N ARG A 78 -7.75 9.02 3.00
CA ARG A 78 -8.99 9.01 3.79
C ARG A 78 -8.69 9.19 5.27
N ASN A 79 -7.63 8.53 5.75
CA ASN A 79 -7.26 8.51 7.15
C ASN A 79 -5.85 9.10 7.32
N GLU A 80 -5.75 10.42 7.45
CA GLU A 80 -4.46 11.14 7.58
C GLU A 80 -3.71 10.83 8.89
N GLN A 81 -4.33 10.09 9.81
CA GLN A 81 -3.75 9.67 11.08
C GLN A 81 -3.18 8.23 11.03
N LEU A 82 -3.42 7.50 9.93
CA LEU A 82 -3.09 6.08 9.84
C LEU A 82 -1.59 5.91 9.60
N THR A 83 -0.94 5.11 10.44
CA THR A 83 0.51 4.95 10.41
C THR A 83 0.92 4.00 9.29
N ALA A 84 2.10 4.22 8.69
CA ALA A 84 2.66 3.30 7.70
C ALA A 84 2.82 1.85 8.22
N GLN A 85 2.95 1.66 9.54
CA GLN A 85 2.97 0.37 10.21
C GLN A 85 1.64 -0.37 10.12
N GLU A 86 0.54 0.34 10.32
CA GLU A 86 -0.83 -0.18 10.24
C GLU A 86 -1.18 -0.48 8.78
N LEU A 87 -0.84 0.42 7.84
CA LEU A 87 -1.00 0.18 6.41
C LEU A 87 -0.23 -1.05 5.95
N ARG A 88 1.00 -1.26 6.45
CA ARG A 88 1.76 -2.48 6.18
C ARG A 88 1.04 -3.71 6.73
N ALA A 89 0.52 -3.64 7.96
CA ALA A 89 -0.17 -4.77 8.58
C ALA A 89 -1.39 -5.15 7.74
N GLN A 90 -2.22 -4.18 7.36
CA GLN A 90 -3.38 -4.37 6.48
C GLN A 90 -2.97 -4.95 5.11
N LEU A 91 -1.90 -4.43 4.50
CA LEU A 91 -1.41 -4.91 3.21
C LEU A 91 -0.86 -6.35 3.26
N ASN A 92 -0.42 -6.79 4.43
CA ASN A 92 0.16 -8.12 4.63
C ASN A 92 -0.86 -9.15 5.12
N LEU A 93 -2.11 -8.76 5.37
CA LEU A 93 -3.19 -9.71 5.68
C LEU A 93 -3.35 -10.69 4.51
N GLY A 94 -3.29 -11.99 4.80
CA GLY A 94 -3.41 -13.06 3.80
C GLY A 94 -2.25 -13.17 2.79
N ARG A 95 -1.16 -12.42 2.98
CA ARG A 95 -0.07 -12.36 2.00
C ARG A 95 1.04 -13.35 2.31
N HIS A 96 1.31 -14.28 1.38
CA HIS A 96 2.44 -15.22 1.52
C HIS A 96 3.81 -14.50 1.61
N LYS A 97 4.01 -13.45 0.81
CA LYS A 97 5.28 -12.68 0.80
C LYS A 97 5.09 -11.30 1.42
N GLN A 98 5.52 -11.14 2.66
CA GLN A 98 5.35 -9.88 3.40
C GLN A 98 6.09 -8.70 2.75
N VAL A 99 5.42 -7.55 2.74
CA VAL A 99 5.98 -6.26 2.33
C VAL A 99 6.59 -5.57 3.53
N SER A 100 7.81 -5.05 3.36
CA SER A 100 8.51 -4.31 4.41
C SER A 100 7.99 -2.89 4.57
N LEU A 101 8.18 -2.30 5.76
CA LEU A 101 7.83 -0.89 6.02
C LEU A 101 8.49 0.08 5.04
N SER A 102 9.77 -0.16 4.76
CA SER A 102 10.52 0.64 3.79
C SER A 102 9.86 0.64 2.41
N THR A 103 9.26 -0.49 2.01
CA THR A 103 8.53 -0.55 0.73
C THR A 103 7.26 0.30 0.78
N VAL A 104 6.45 0.18 1.84
CA VAL A 104 5.24 1.01 2.02
C VAL A 104 5.59 2.50 2.04
N ASN A 105 6.63 2.91 2.79
CA ASN A 105 7.08 4.30 2.83
C ASN A 105 7.51 4.80 1.44
N ARG A 106 8.30 4.02 0.69
CA ARG A 106 8.65 4.38 -0.70
C ARG A 106 7.41 4.57 -1.59
N ARG A 107 6.34 3.79 -1.38
CA ARG A 107 5.10 3.93 -2.15
C ARG A 107 4.31 5.18 -1.78
N LEU A 108 4.20 5.48 -0.49
CA LEU A 108 3.58 6.72 -0.03
C LEU A 108 4.33 7.93 -0.57
N HIS A 109 5.66 7.95 -0.46
CA HIS A 109 6.47 9.03 -1.01
C HIS A 109 6.40 9.16 -2.53
N ALA A 110 6.39 8.04 -3.26
CA ALA A 110 6.20 8.06 -4.72
C ALA A 110 4.82 8.61 -5.13
N ALA A 111 3.83 8.54 -4.24
CA ALA A 111 2.50 9.14 -4.42
C ALA A 111 2.40 10.58 -3.88
N GLY A 112 3.50 11.16 -3.39
CA GLY A 112 3.53 12.50 -2.77
C GLY A 112 2.89 12.57 -1.39
N LEU A 113 2.74 11.43 -0.70
CA LEU A 113 2.15 11.34 0.63
C LEU A 113 3.24 11.21 1.70
N SER A 114 2.96 11.77 2.89
CA SER A 114 3.79 11.56 4.06
C SER A 114 3.55 10.17 4.63
N SER A 115 4.62 9.53 5.11
CA SER A 115 4.52 8.31 5.92
C SER A 115 4.24 8.60 7.41
N LEU A 116 4.24 9.88 7.78
CA LEU A 116 3.99 10.36 9.14
C LEU A 116 2.53 10.74 9.31
N VAL A 117 2.05 10.51 10.52
CA VAL A 117 0.75 10.94 11.03
C VAL A 117 0.67 12.46 10.99
N SER A 118 -0.41 13.01 10.44
CA SER A 118 -0.67 14.45 10.52
C SER A 118 -0.81 14.87 11.99
N ALA A 119 -0.11 15.90 12.43
CA ALA A 119 -0.31 16.40 13.79
C ALA A 119 -1.75 16.92 13.91
N GLY A 120 -2.51 16.42 14.89
CA GLY A 120 -3.85 16.92 15.19
C GLY A 120 -3.84 18.44 15.33
N ARG A 121 -4.93 19.08 14.91
CA ARG A 121 -5.07 20.55 14.99
C ARG A 121 -4.73 21.00 16.41
N PRO A 122 -3.89 22.04 16.60
CA PRO A 122 -3.58 22.52 17.93
C PRO A 122 -4.87 22.92 18.64
N LEU A 123 -5.02 22.52 19.91
CA LEU A 123 -6.19 22.87 20.70
C LEU A 123 -6.38 24.39 20.68
N PRO A 124 -7.61 24.89 20.40
CA PRO A 124 -7.86 26.32 20.45
C PRO A 124 -7.54 26.83 21.86
N LYS A 125 -6.70 27.87 21.94
CA LYS A 125 -6.38 28.54 23.22
C LYS A 125 -7.68 29.11 23.77
N VAL A 126 -8.27 28.46 24.77
CA VAL A 126 -9.39 29.02 25.53
C VAL A 126 -8.88 30.31 26.17
N GLN A 127 -9.35 31.46 25.70
CA GLN A 127 -9.10 32.73 26.38
C GLN A 127 -9.78 32.65 27.74
N THR A 128 -9.01 32.40 28.80
CA THR A 128 -9.52 32.48 30.16
C THR A 128 -9.89 33.93 30.45
N LYS A 129 -11.19 34.21 30.57
CA LYS A 129 -11.66 35.53 31.04
C LYS A 129 -11.01 35.77 32.40
N LYS A 130 -10.11 36.75 32.48
CA LYS A 130 -9.46 37.17 33.72
C LYS A 130 -10.55 37.38 34.78
N LYS A 131 -10.51 36.60 35.87
CA LYS A 131 -11.43 36.78 36.99
C LYS A 131 -11.26 38.22 37.51
N LYS A 132 -12.27 39.07 37.33
CA LYS A 132 -12.31 40.40 37.96
C LYS A 132 -12.17 40.18 39.47
N LYS A 133 -11.16 40.79 40.10
CA LYS A 133 -11.02 40.80 41.56
C LYS A 133 -12.28 41.46 42.13
N VAL A 134 -13.07 40.69 42.86
CA VAL A 134 -14.23 41.22 43.58
C VAL A 134 -13.73 41.95 44.83
N GLU A 135 -14.19 43.19 44.98
CA GLU A 135 -13.95 44.08 46.13
C GLU A 135 -14.19 43.35 47.47
N PRO A 136 -13.35 43.60 48.51
CA PRO A 136 -13.38 42.86 49.77
C PRO A 136 -14.69 43.01 50.58
N SER A 137 -15.54 43.99 50.26
CA SER A 137 -16.80 44.27 50.96
C SER A 137 -17.87 43.17 50.77
N LEU A 138 -17.88 42.47 49.64
CA LEU A 138 -18.87 41.41 49.36
C LEU A 138 -18.59 40.09 50.08
N LYS A 139 -17.37 39.87 50.58
CA LYS A 139 -17.01 38.66 51.37
C LYS A 139 -17.66 38.63 52.75
N VAL A 140 -17.98 39.80 53.32
CA VAL A 140 -18.59 39.91 54.66
C VAL A 140 -20.07 39.51 54.61
N GLN A 141 -20.77 39.80 53.50
CA GLN A 141 -22.19 39.46 53.34
C GLN A 141 -22.42 37.94 53.24
N MET A 142 -21.51 37.19 52.60
CA MET A 142 -21.68 35.73 52.46
C MET A 142 -21.42 34.93 53.74
N LYS A 143 -20.74 35.50 54.76
CA LYS A 143 -20.49 34.81 56.04
C LYS A 143 -21.70 34.82 56.97
N LYS A 144 -22.60 35.79 56.86
CA LYS A 144 -23.78 35.90 57.74
C LYS A 144 -24.88 34.88 57.43
N ASN A 145 -24.87 34.29 56.23
CA ASN A 145 -25.91 33.33 55.79
C ASN A 145 -25.54 31.86 56.03
N LYS A 146 -24.44 31.57 56.74
CA LYS A 146 -23.97 30.20 57.04
C LYS A 146 -24.52 29.59 58.35
N LYS A 147 -25.38 30.29 59.09
CA LYS A 147 -26.01 29.82 60.34
C LYS A 147 -27.49 29.45 60.15
N LYS A 148 -27.73 28.38 59.39
CA LYS A 148 -28.96 27.56 59.27
C LYS A 148 -28.64 26.65 58.08
N VAL A 149 -28.25 25.39 58.23
CA VAL A 149 -28.98 24.27 58.84
C VAL A 149 -27.94 23.16 59.12
N GLU A 150 -27.93 22.64 60.35
CA GLU A 150 -27.24 21.39 60.72
C GLU A 150 -28.06 20.15 60.30
N GLU A 151 -27.37 19.02 60.15
CA GLU A 151 -27.67 17.81 59.36
C GLU A 151 -28.78 16.88 59.94
N PRO A 152 -29.11 15.74 59.28
CA PRO A 152 -28.32 14.53 59.56
C PRO A 152 -28.09 13.55 58.38
N LEU A 153 -26.81 13.16 58.24
CA LEU A 153 -26.28 11.82 57.91
C LEU A 153 -27.24 10.74 57.35
N LEU A 154 -27.09 10.42 56.06
CA LEU A 154 -27.40 9.09 55.51
C LEU A 154 -26.11 8.38 55.09
N LYS A 155 -25.78 7.30 55.82
CA LYS A 155 -24.69 6.38 55.55
C LYS A 155 -24.92 5.65 54.21
N VAL A 156 -24.27 6.08 53.14
CA VAL A 156 -24.10 5.24 51.93
C VAL A 156 -22.85 4.39 52.12
N GLN A 157 -23.07 3.09 52.28
CA GLN A 157 -22.01 2.09 52.42
C GLN A 157 -21.06 2.14 51.21
N MET A 158 -19.76 2.23 51.50
CA MET A 158 -18.71 2.10 50.49
C MET A 158 -18.64 0.65 49.99
N LYS A 159 -19.33 0.35 48.88
CA LYS A 159 -19.03 -0.83 48.08
C LYS A 159 -17.75 -0.55 47.29
N LYS A 160 -16.65 -1.17 47.71
CA LYS A 160 -15.36 -1.21 47.00
C LYS A 160 -15.60 -1.57 45.53
N LYS A 161 -15.36 -0.65 44.60
CA LYS A 161 -15.32 -0.95 43.16
C LYS A 161 -14.09 -1.83 42.89
N LYS A 162 -14.33 -3.05 42.42
CA LYS A 162 -13.31 -3.94 41.82
C LYS A 162 -12.89 -3.36 40.45
N PRO A 163 -11.66 -3.60 39.97
CA PRO A 163 -11.13 -2.98 38.75
C PRO A 163 -11.82 -3.54 37.50
N LEU A 164 -12.06 -2.66 36.52
CA LEU A 164 -12.66 -2.96 35.24
C LEU A 164 -11.67 -3.77 34.38
N LEU A 165 -12.02 -5.00 34.08
CA LEU A 165 -11.37 -5.84 33.07
C LEU A 165 -12.40 -6.20 32.00
N ARG A 166 -12.01 -5.96 30.75
CA ARG A 166 -12.34 -6.70 29.53
C ARG A 166 -13.72 -6.46 28.87
N VAL A 167 -13.68 -5.58 27.87
CA VAL A 167 -14.09 -5.80 26.47
C VAL A 167 -15.25 -6.77 26.24
N GLN A 168 -16.42 -6.23 25.92
CA GLN A 168 -17.23 -6.62 24.75
C GLN A 168 -17.97 -5.34 24.30
N GLU A 169 -17.35 -4.60 23.38
CA GLU A 169 -18.10 -3.67 22.54
C GLU A 169 -18.45 -4.48 21.28
N GLU A 170 -19.73 -4.80 21.17
CA GLU A 170 -20.35 -5.20 19.92
C GLU A 170 -20.31 -3.98 19.00
N GLU A 171 -19.20 -3.81 18.28
CA GLU A 171 -19.21 -3.00 17.07
C GLU A 171 -19.62 -3.93 15.93
N GLU A 172 -20.85 -3.73 15.47
CA GLU A 172 -21.26 -4.24 14.17
C GLU A 172 -20.26 -3.75 13.13
N GLU A 173 -19.77 -4.70 12.32
CA GLU A 173 -18.97 -4.46 11.13
C GLU A 173 -19.92 -4.35 9.92
N PRO A 174 -20.48 -3.17 9.57
CA PRO A 174 -21.09 -3.03 8.27
C PRO A 174 -19.93 -2.89 7.29
N PHE A 175 -19.56 -3.93 6.55
CA PHE A 175 -19.02 -3.84 5.16
C PHE A 175 -18.45 -5.17 4.61
N LEU A 176 -18.55 -6.29 5.33
CA LEU A 176 -18.11 -7.60 4.81
C LEU A 176 -19.22 -8.53 4.30
N ASN A 177 -20.47 -8.06 4.19
CA ASN A 177 -21.59 -8.90 3.74
C ASN A 177 -21.97 -8.78 2.26
N VAL A 178 -21.18 -8.09 1.42
CA VAL A 178 -21.48 -7.99 -0.03
C VAL A 178 -20.72 -9.04 -0.85
N GLN A 179 -19.61 -9.58 -0.36
CA GLN A 179 -18.78 -10.54 -1.14
C GLN A 179 -19.01 -12.02 -0.80
N VAL A 180 -19.69 -12.34 0.31
CA VAL A 180 -19.94 -13.74 0.68
C VAL A 180 -21.17 -14.29 -0.06
N VAL A 181 -22.15 -13.44 -0.38
CA VAL A 181 -23.40 -13.87 -1.03
C VAL A 181 -23.21 -14.14 -2.54
N GLU A 182 -22.28 -13.46 -3.22
CA GLU A 182 -22.03 -13.67 -4.66
C GLU A 182 -21.16 -14.91 -4.98
N LEU A 183 -20.56 -15.56 -3.97
CA LEU A 183 -19.74 -16.77 -4.18
C LEU A 183 -20.50 -18.07 -3.89
N GLU A 184 -21.62 -18.01 -3.19
CA GLU A 184 -22.43 -19.20 -2.86
C GLU A 184 -23.44 -19.55 -3.98
N GLU A 185 -23.83 -18.58 -4.82
CA GLU A 185 -24.75 -18.83 -5.95
C GLU A 185 -24.05 -19.39 -7.22
N GLU A 186 -22.74 -19.22 -7.38
CA GLU A 186 -22.01 -19.76 -8.55
C GLU A 186 -21.54 -21.23 -8.37
N GLU A 187 -21.48 -21.76 -7.14
CA GLU A 187 -21.06 -23.15 -6.91
C GLU A 187 -22.20 -24.17 -7.12
N GLU A 188 -23.47 -23.78 -6.99
CA GLU A 188 -24.61 -24.70 -7.23
C GLU A 188 -24.94 -24.90 -8.74
N GLU A 189 -24.61 -23.94 -9.61
CA GLU A 189 -24.85 -24.10 -11.06
C GLU A 189 -23.82 -25.04 -11.74
N GLU A 190 -22.59 -25.13 -11.22
CA GLU A 190 -21.54 -25.96 -11.81
C GLU A 190 -21.67 -27.46 -11.47
N GLU A 191 -22.27 -27.81 -10.33
CA GLU A 191 -22.53 -29.21 -9.95
C GLU A 191 -23.69 -29.83 -10.75
N GLY A 192 -24.75 -29.06 -11.01
CA GLY A 192 -25.91 -29.52 -11.80
C GLY A 192 -25.59 -29.82 -13.27
N GLU A 193 -24.59 -29.16 -13.86
CA GLU A 193 -24.16 -29.43 -15.24
C GLU A 193 -23.23 -30.65 -15.35
N LYS A 194 -22.44 -30.93 -14.30
CA LYS A 194 -21.55 -32.11 -14.22
C LYS A 194 -22.34 -33.40 -14.01
N GLU A 195 -23.46 -33.36 -13.29
CA GLU A 195 -24.31 -34.53 -13.05
C GLU A 195 -25.10 -34.96 -14.31
N LYS A 196 -25.59 -33.98 -15.11
CA LYS A 196 -26.25 -34.25 -16.41
C LYS A 196 -25.32 -34.89 -17.45
N LYS A 197 -24.02 -34.53 -17.45
CA LYS A 197 -23.01 -35.14 -18.35
C LYS A 197 -22.63 -36.57 -17.95
N ARG A 198 -22.71 -36.91 -16.65
CA ARG A 198 -22.44 -38.27 -16.13
C ARG A 198 -23.59 -39.24 -16.44
N LEU A 199 -24.84 -38.78 -16.38
CA LEU A 199 -26.01 -39.61 -16.71
C LEU A 199 -26.17 -39.85 -18.23
N GLY A 200 -25.68 -38.94 -19.08
CA GLY A 200 -25.72 -39.10 -20.55
C GLY A 200 -24.78 -40.18 -21.11
N HIS A 201 -23.73 -40.57 -20.38
CA HIS A 201 -22.77 -41.61 -20.82
C HIS A 201 -23.18 -43.03 -20.41
N ALA A 202 -24.19 -43.21 -19.56
CA ALA A 202 -24.61 -44.51 -19.06
C ALA A 202 -25.69 -45.21 -19.92
N VAL A 203 -26.14 -44.59 -21.03
CA VAL A 203 -27.18 -45.13 -21.93
C VAL A 203 -26.59 -45.56 -23.29
N GLN A 204 -25.27 -45.52 -23.45
CA GLN A 204 -24.57 -45.97 -24.67
C GLN A 204 -23.51 -47.02 -24.32
N THR A 205 -23.96 -48.20 -23.90
CA THR A 205 -23.24 -49.47 -24.05
C THR A 205 -24.24 -50.55 -24.42
#